data_AF-A0A659REG2-F1
#
_entry.id   AF-A0A659REG2-F1
#
_cell.length_a   1.000
_cell.length_b   1.000
_cell.length_c   1.000
_cell.angle_alpha   90.00
_cell.angle_beta   90.00
_cell.angle_gamma   90.00
#
_symmetry.space_group_name_H-M   'P 1'
#
loop_
_entity.id
_entity.type
_entity.pdbx_description
1 polymer ?
#
loop_
_entity_poly.entity_id
_entity_poly.type
_entity_poly.pdbx_seq_one_letter_code
_entity_poly.pdbx_strand_id
1 'polypeptide(L)' 'QLREATRLLLFSDNAVNEIAWQLGFKDPAYFARFFNRLAGCSPSQFRQREVPSFLI' A
#
# COMPACT_ATOMS: atom_id res chain seq x y z
N GLN A 1 -11.37 1.44 -0.90
CA GLN A 1 -10.30 0.45 -0.62
C GLN A 1 -9.04 0.78 -1.41
N LEU A 2 -8.98 0.63 -2.75
CA LEU A 2 -7.75 0.91 -3.52
C LEU A 2 -7.25 2.37 -3.42
N ARG A 3 -8.12 3.37 -3.64
CA ARG A 3 -7.72 4.79 -3.57
C ARG A 3 -7.08 5.16 -2.22
N GLU A 4 -7.66 4.68 -1.12
CA GLU A 4 -7.13 4.95 0.21
C GLU A 4 -5.83 4.18 0.48
N ALA A 5 -5.72 2.93 0.01
CA ALA A 5 -4.47 2.19 0.05
C ALA A 5 -3.35 2.93 -0.70
N THR A 6 -3.63 3.45 -1.90
CA THR A 6 -2.69 4.29 -2.65
C THR A 6 -2.31 5.54 -1.87
N ARG A 7 -3.28 6.25 -1.29
CA ARG A 7 -3.02 7.45 -0.49
C ARG A 7 -2.10 7.15 0.70
N LEU A 8 -2.37 6.08 1.46
CA LEU A 8 -1.54 5.68 2.59
C LEU A 8 -0.15 5.21 2.15
N LEU A 9 -0.05 4.51 1.02
CA LEU A 9 1.26 4.08 0.51
C LEU A 9 2.16 5.23 0.08
N LEU A 10 1.59 6.35 -0.39
CA LEU A 10 2.31 7.54 -0.85
C LEU A 10 2.61 8.55 0.26
N PHE A 11 1.68 8.70 1.21
CA PHE A 11 1.69 9.82 2.16
C PHE A 11 1.78 9.37 3.62
N SER A 12 2.14 8.11 3.88
CA SER A 12 2.51 7.66 5.22
C SER A 12 3.68 6.69 5.23
N ASP A 13 4.38 6.68 6.35
CA ASP A 13 5.50 5.78 6.61
C ASP A 13 5.07 4.43 7.17
N ASN A 14 3.76 4.24 7.41
CA ASN A 14 3.20 3.02 7.96
C ASN A 14 3.67 1.81 7.14
N ALA A 15 4.00 0.72 7.81
CA ALA A 15 4.35 -0.50 7.11
C ALA A 15 3.15 -1.03 6.32
N VAL A 16 3.41 -1.79 5.26
CA VAL A 16 2.36 -2.31 4.35
C VAL A 16 1.30 -3.14 5.11
N ASN A 17 1.72 -3.88 6.13
CA ASN A 17 0.84 -4.64 7.01
C ASN A 17 -0.03 -3.73 7.89
N GLU A 18 0.51 -2.64 8.43
CA GLU A 18 -0.26 -1.64 9.18
C GLU A 18 -1.32 -0.97 8.33
N ILE A 19 -0.98 -0.62 7.09
CA ILE A 19 -1.95 -0.11 6.11
C ILE A 19 -3.05 -1.13 5.86
N ALA A 20 -2.71 -2.42 5.72
CA ALA A 20 -3.70 -3.48 5.55
C ALA A 20 -4.68 -3.54 6.73
N TRP A 21 -4.17 -3.56 7.96
CA TRP A 21 -5.00 -3.61 9.17
C TRP A 21 -5.85 -2.34 9.33
N GLN A 22 -5.30 -1.17 9.06
CA GLN A 22 -6.02 0.11 9.11
C GLN A 22 -7.20 0.16 8.13
N LEU A 23 -7.08 -0.50 6.98
CA LEU A 23 -8.14 -0.59 5.97
C LEU A 23 -9.15 -1.72 6.22
N GLY A 24 -9.01 -2.43 7.35
CA GLY A 24 -9.91 -3.50 7.77
C GLY A 24 -9.61 -4.87 7.17
N PHE A 25 -8.43 -5.06 6.56
CA PHE A 25 -8.02 -6.39 6.11
C PHE A 25 -7.54 -7.22 7.29
N LYS A 26 -8.10 -8.44 7.42
CA LYS A 26 -7.70 -9.39 8.46
C LYS A 26 -6.35 -10.06 8.18
N ASP A 27 -5.92 -10.05 6.92
CA ASP A 27 -4.68 -10.67 6.46
C ASP A 27 -3.94 -9.71 5.51
N PRO A 28 -2.73 -9.23 5.88
CA PRO A 28 -1.88 -8.44 5.01
C PRO A 28 -1.54 -9.10 3.67
N ALA A 29 -1.42 -10.42 3.61
CA ALA A 29 -1.14 -11.13 2.36
C ALA A 29 -2.34 -11.03 1.39
N TYR A 30 -3.57 -11.10 1.92
CA TYR A 30 -4.77 -10.86 1.14
C TYR A 30 -4.84 -9.40 0.65
N PHE A 31 -4.51 -8.42 1.49
CA PHE A 31 -4.38 -7.03 1.05
C PHE A 31 -3.38 -6.87 -0.11
N ALA A 32 -2.20 -7.48 -0.01
CA ALA A 32 -1.19 -7.41 -1.06
C ALA A 32 -1.69 -8.01 -2.39
N ARG A 33 -2.40 -9.13 -2.34
CA ARG A 33 -3.05 -9.74 -3.52
C ARG A 33 -4.15 -8.86 -4.11
N PHE A 34 -5.01 -8.31 -3.26
CA PHE A 34 -6.07 -7.37 -3.65
C PHE A 34 -5.47 -6.14 -4.36
N PHE A 35 -4.44 -5.53 -3.76
CA PHE A 35 -3.79 -4.35 -4.31
C PHE A 35 -3.11 -4.67 -5.64
N ASN A 36 -2.32 -5.76 -5.71
CA ASN A 36 -1.63 -6.16 -6.93
C ASN A 36 -2.60 -6.44 -8.08
N ARG A 37 -3.71 -7.13 -7.83
CA ARG A 37 -4.74 -7.39 -8.84
C ARG A 37 -5.31 -6.11 -9.46
N LEU A 38 -5.39 -5.02 -8.71
CA LEU A 38 -5.99 -3.77 -9.17
C LEU A 38 -4.97 -2.73 -9.67
N ALA A 39 -3.78 -2.67 -9.06
CA ALA A 39 -2.73 -1.70 -9.37
C ALA A 39 -1.64 -2.26 -10.31
N GLY A 40 -1.64 -3.56 -10.58
CA GLY A 40 -0.65 -4.24 -11.43
C GLY A 40 0.74 -4.41 -10.81
N CYS A 41 0.92 -4.07 -9.53
CA CYS A 41 2.18 -4.26 -8.80
C CYS A 41 1.92 -4.40 -7.29
N SER A 42 2.90 -4.92 -6.55
CA SER A 42 2.76 -5.05 -5.09
C SER A 42 2.74 -3.68 -4.39
N PRO A 43 2.11 -3.56 -3.20
CA PRO A 43 2.13 -2.32 -2.41
C PRO A 43 3.54 -1.76 -2.17
N SER A 44 4.50 -2.63 -1.84
CA SER A 44 5.89 -2.21 -1.60
C SER A 44 6.57 -1.68 -2.87
N GLN A 45 6.36 -2.34 -4.01
CA GLN A 45 6.86 -1.85 -5.30
C GLN A 45 6.22 -0.52 -5.67
N PHE A 46 4.91 -0.37 -5.43
CA PHE A 46 4.19 0.88 -5.67
C PHE A 46 4.80 2.02 -4.85
N ARG A 47 5.02 1.81 -3.54
CA ARG A 47 5.70 2.77 -2.67
C ARG A 47 7.09 3.13 -3.19
N GLN A 48 7.93 2.16 -3.53
CA GLN A 48 9.29 2.45 -4.00
C GLN A 48 9.34 3.24 -5.31
N ARG A 49 8.36 3.07 -6.21
CA ARG A 49 8.32 3.78 -7.49
C ARG A 49 7.86 5.22 -7.37
N GLU A 50 6.85 5.43 -6.52
CA GLU A 50 6.08 6.68 -6.52
C GLU A 50 6.42 7.59 -5.33
N VAL A 51 7.13 7.10 -4.31
CA VAL A 51 7.59 7.96 -3.21
C VAL A 51 8.59 8.96 -3.79
N PRO A 52 8.26 10.25 -3.81
CA PRO A 52 9.17 11.26 -4.29
C PRO A 52 10.39 11.32 -3.38
N SER A 53 11.59 11.49 -3.96
CA SER A 53 12.86 11.44 -3.25
C SER A 53 13.02 12.46 -2.10
N PHE A 54 12.06 13.37 -1.91
CA PHE A 54 12.00 14.34 -0.81
C PHE A 54 11.22 13.86 0.42
N LEU A 55 10.61 12.67 0.37
CA LEU A 55 9.94 12.02 1.51
C LEU A 55 10.76 10.87 2.13
N ILE A 56 12.04 10.73 1.74
CA ILE A 56 13.01 9.79 2.33
C ILE A 56 14.07 10.59 3.08
#